data_AF-A0A0Q1A0M6-F1
#
_entry.id   AF-A0A0Q1A0M6-F1
#
_cell.length_a   1.000
_cell.length_b   1.000
_cell.length_c   1.000
_cell.angle_alpha   90.00
_cell.angle_beta   90.00
_cell.angle_gamma   90.00
#
_symmetry.space_group_name_H-M   'P 1'
#
loop_
_entity.id
_entity.type
_entity.pdbx_description
1 polymer ?
#
loop_
_entity_poly.entity_id
_entity_poly.type
_entity_poly.pdbx_seq_one_letter_code
_entity_poly.pdbx_strand_id
1 'polypeptide(L)' 'MSYKAALSAILIILVLVFLVQNTEVVKVNFLLWDISMSRAVLLFFSMLIGFVFGWFLHSYLLYRKKKNKPEKY' A
#
# COMPACT_ATOMS: atom_id res chain seq x y z
N MET A 1 7.36 -33.75 -3.33
CA MET A 1 7.16 -32.31 -3.60
C MET A 1 7.18 -31.60 -2.25
N SER A 2 8.10 -30.65 -2.04
CA SER A 2 8.22 -29.97 -0.75
C SER A 2 6.99 -29.12 -0.49
N TYR A 3 6.41 -29.20 0.71
CA TYR A 3 5.21 -28.43 1.10
C TYR A 3 5.35 -26.92 0.86
N LYS A 4 6.59 -26.40 0.90
CA LYS A 4 6.95 -25.02 0.54
C LYS A 4 6.64 -24.68 -0.93
N ALA A 5 6.91 -25.62 -1.85
CA ALA A 5 6.62 -25.44 -3.28
C ALA A 5 5.12 -25.47 -3.55
N ALA A 6 4.38 -26.35 -2.86
CA ALA A 6 2.91 -26.39 -2.93
C ALA A 6 2.30 -25.09 -2.38
N LEU A 7 2.77 -24.62 -1.23
CA LEU A 7 2.33 -23.35 -0.63
C LEU A 7 2.64 -22.15 -1.54
N SER A 8 3.83 -22.11 -2.14
CA SER A 8 4.21 -21.07 -3.10
C SER A 8 3.33 -21.09 -4.35
N ALA A 9 3.02 -22.27 -4.89
CA ALA A 9 2.14 -22.39 -6.05
C ALA A 9 0.72 -21.90 -5.72
N ILE A 10 0.19 -22.25 -4.55
CA ILE A 10 -1.11 -21.76 -4.07
C ILE A 10 -1.12 -20.23 -3.94
N LEU A 11 -0.07 -19.65 -3.36
CA LEU A 11 0.08 -18.20 -3.26
C LEU A 11 0.11 -17.51 -4.63
N ILE A 12 0.85 -18.06 -5.60
CA ILE A 12 0.90 -17.54 -6.97
C ILE A 12 -0.48 -17.59 -7.62
N ILE A 13 -1.18 -18.72 -7.51
CA ILE A 13 -2.54 -18.87 -8.06
C ILE A 13 -3.48 -17.84 -7.43
N LEU A 14 -3.41 -17.64 -6.11
CA LEU A 14 -4.23 -16.66 -5.40
C LEU A 14 -3.99 -15.23 -5.90
N VAL A 15 -2.72 -14.86 -6.10
CA VAL A 15 -2.32 -13.56 -6.66
C VAL A 15 -2.86 -13.39 -8.08
N LEU A 16 -2.77 -14.42 -8.92
CA LEU A 16 -3.29 -14.38 -10.29
C LEU A 16 -4.82 -14.24 -10.31
N VAL A 17 -5.53 -14.98 -9.46
CA VAL A 17 -6.99 -14.86 -9.32
C VAL A 17 -7.38 -13.46 -8.86
N PHE A 18 -6.68 -12.92 -7.86
CA PHE A 18 -6.88 -11.54 -7.40
C PHE A 18 -6.68 -10.54 -8.54
N LEU A 19 -5.63 -10.71 -9.35
CA LEU A 19 -5.36 -9.84 -10.49
C LEU A 19 -6.51 -9.90 -11.49
N VAL A 20 -6.90 -11.09 -11.93
CA VAL A 20 -7.96 -11.29 -12.94
C VAL A 20 -9.33 -10.83 -12.46
N GLN A 21 -9.65 -11.01 -11.18
CA GLN A 21 -10.91 -10.49 -10.63
C GLN A 21 -10.91 -8.95 -10.51
N ASN A 22 -9.74 -8.33 -10.40
CA ASN A 22 -9.58 -6.89 -10.19
C ASN A 22 -8.99 -6.15 -11.41
N THR A 23 -9.01 -6.77 -12.61
CA THR A 23 -8.58 -6.16 -13.88
C THR A 23 -9.56 -5.11 -14.41
N GLU A 24 -10.78 -5.05 -13.86
CA GLU A 24 -11.77 -4.07 -14.30
C GLU A 24 -11.20 -2.65 -14.21
N VAL A 25 -11.27 -1.94 -15.33
CA VAL A 25 -10.79 -0.57 -15.44
C VAL A 25 -11.83 0.35 -14.84
N VAL A 26 -11.42 1.12 -13.84
CA VAL A 26 -12.25 2.14 -13.20
C VAL A 26 -11.74 3.51 -13.57
N LYS A 27 -12.67 4.39 -13.92
CA LYS A 27 -12.42 5.80 -14.16
C LYS A 27 -12.52 6.55 -12.83
N VAL A 28 -11.42 7.15 -12.41
CA VAL A 28 -11.36 8.02 -11.23
C VAL A 28 -11.32 9.46 -11.70
N ASN A 29 -12.33 10.24 -11.33
CA ASN A 29 -12.34 11.68 -11.54
C ASN A 29 -11.84 12.35 -10.25
N PHE A 30 -10.73 13.05 -10.33
CA PHE A 30 -10.11 13.75 -9.21
C PHE A 30 -9.95 15.23 -9.53
N LEU A 31 -10.82 16.07 -8.95
CA LEU A 31 -10.88 17.52 -9.18
C LEU A 31 -11.02 17.84 -10.68
N LEU A 32 -9.92 18.21 -11.35
CA LEU A 32 -9.86 18.57 -12.77
C LEU A 32 -9.29 17.46 -13.67
N TRP A 33 -8.88 16.32 -13.09
CA TRP A 33 -8.23 15.23 -13.82
C TRP A 33 -9.10 13.98 -13.83
N ASP A 34 -9.02 13.22 -14.92
CA ASP A 34 -9.56 11.89 -14.99
C ASP A 34 -8.48 10.87 -15.35
N ILE A 35 -8.48 9.74 -14.65
CA ILE A 35 -7.50 8.67 -14.83
C ILE A 35 -8.26 7.36 -14.90
N SER A 36 -7.96 6.56 -15.92
CA SER A 36 -8.46 5.21 -16.07
C SER A 36 -7.37 4.21 -15.72
N MET A 37 -7.62 3.38 -14.70
CA MET A 37 -6.68 2.36 -14.24
C MET A 37 -7.44 1.14 -13.73
N SER A 38 -6.79 -0.01 -13.60
CA SER A 38 -7.44 -1.18 -12.99
C SER A 38 -7.73 -0.91 -11.50
N ARG A 39 -8.82 -1.49 -10.99
CA ARG A 39 -9.15 -1.42 -9.55
C ARG A 39 -8.00 -1.85 -8.66
N ALA A 40 -7.30 -2.92 -9.05
CA ALA A 40 -6.15 -3.42 -8.28
C ALA A 40 -5.06 -2.35 -8.13
N VAL A 41 -4.73 -1.65 -9.21
CA VAL A 41 -3.73 -0.57 -9.21
C VAL A 41 -4.18 0.58 -8.32
N LEU A 42 -5.45 0.99 -8.44
CA LEU A 42 -6.03 2.03 -7.58
C LEU A 42 -5.92 1.67 -6.09
N LEU A 43 -6.32 0.47 -5.70
CA LEU A 43 -6.27 0.00 -4.31
C LEU A 43 -4.82 -0.08 -3.80
N PHE A 44 -3.90 -0.60 -4.61
CA PHE A 44 -2.49 -0.69 -4.25
C PHE A 44 -1.88 0.68 -3.96
N PHE A 45 -2.06 1.65 -4.87
CA PHE A 45 -1.52 3.00 -4.67
C PHE A 45 -2.20 3.73 -3.52
N SER A 46 -3.52 3.56 -3.33
CA SER A 46 -4.22 4.14 -2.19
C SER A 46 -3.62 3.65 -0.85
N MET A 47 -3.38 2.34 -0.74
CA MET A 47 -2.76 1.75 0.45
C MET A 47 -1.32 2.24 0.63
N LEU A 48 -0.54 2.29 -0.45
CA LEU A 48 0.85 2.75 -0.43
C LEU A 48 0.95 4.21 0.02
N ILE A 49 0.11 5.09 -0.52
CA ILE A 49 0.06 6.51 -0.16
C ILE A 49 -0.27 6.65 1.34
N GLY A 50 -1.31 5.95 1.82
CA GLY A 50 -1.68 5.97 3.24
C GLY A 50 -0.55 5.48 4.16
N PHE A 51 0.12 4.39 3.78
CA PHE A 51 1.26 3.85 4.53
C PHE A 51 2.43 4.85 4.60
N VAL A 52 2.79 5.44 3.45
CA VAL A 52 3.88 6.42 3.36
C VAL A 52 3.55 7.65 4.22
N PHE A 53 2.35 8.22 4.10
CA PHE A 53 1.93 9.34 4.95
C PHE A 53 1.95 9.00 6.44
N GLY A 54 1.46 7.82 6.83
CA GLY A 54 1.50 7.35 8.20
C GLY A 54 2.92 7.23 8.74
N TRP A 55 3.83 6.66 7.95
CA TRP A 55 5.25 6.54 8.30
C TRP A 55 5.93 7.91 8.47
N PHE A 56 5.69 8.83 7.54
CA PHE A 56 6.21 10.19 7.61
C PHE A 56 5.67 10.95 8.84
N LEU A 57 4.37 10.85 9.10
CA LEU A 57 3.75 11.48 10.27
C LEU A 57 4.33 10.91 11.57
N HIS A 58 4.45 9.58 11.67
CA HIS A 58 5.05 8.94 12.83
C HIS A 58 6.50 9.40 13.06
N SER A 59 7.30 9.44 11.99
CA SER A 59 8.68 9.91 12.02
C SER A 59 8.78 11.37 12.47
N TYR A 60 7.90 12.25 11.97
CA TYR A 60 7.83 13.65 12.35
C TYR A 60 7.46 13.83 13.84
N LEU A 61 6.47 13.07 14.33
CA LEU A 61 6.06 13.10 15.73
C LEU A 61 7.17 12.61 16.66
N LEU A 62 7.90 11.55 16.29
CA LEU A 62 9.06 11.05 17.03
C LEU A 62 10.19 12.09 17.08
N TYR A 63 10.50 12.73 15.95
CA TYR A 63 11.49 13.80 15.89
C TYR A 63 11.14 14.95 16.83
N ARG A 64 9.88 15.42 16.80
CA ARG A 64 9.40 16.48 17.69
C ARG A 64 9.48 16.08 19.17
N LYS A 65 9.13 14.83 19.51
CA LYS A 65 9.22 14.32 20.89
C LYS A 65 10.66 14.25 21.38
N LYS A 66 11.63 13.91 20.52
CA LYS A 66 13.06 13.90 20.86
C LYS A 66 13.61 15.30 21.07
N LYS A 67 13.23 16.27 20.22
CA LYS A 67 13.62 17.68 20.37
C LYS A 67 13.08 18.32 21.65
N ASN A 68 11.90 17.90 22.10
CA ASN A 68 11.24 18.47 23.27
C ASN A 68 11.59 17.76 24.59
N LYS A 69 12.49 16.78 24.60
CA LYS A 69 13.02 16.24 25.86
C LYS A 69 14.11 17.18 26.37
N PRO A 70 13.96 17.82 27.54
CA PRO A 70 15.03 18.61 28.13
C PRO A 70 16.25 17.70 28.35
N GLU A 71 17.44 18.18 27.97
CA GLU A 71 18.70 17.51 28.28
C GLU A 71 18.71 17.22 29.77
N LYS A 72 18.70 15.93 30.11
CA LYS A 72 18.77 15.47 31.48
C LYS A 72 20.24 15.66 31.89
N TYR A 73 20.53 16.79 32.53
CA TYR A 73 21.78 17.05 33.25
C TYR A 73 22.08 15.89 34.21
#